data_AF-A0A8B7VT42-F1
#
_entry.id   AF-A0A8B7VT42-F1
#
_cell.length_a   1.000
_cell.length_b   1.000
_cell.length_c   1.000
_cell.angle_alpha   90.00
_cell.angle_beta   90.00
_cell.angle_gamma   90.00
#
_symmetry.space_group_name_H-M   'P 1'
#
loop_
_entity.id
_entity.type
_entity.pdbx_description
1 polymer ?
#
loop_
_entity_poly.entity_id
_entity_poly.type
_entity_poly.pdbx_seq_one_letter_code
_entity_poly.pdbx_strand_id
1 'polypeptide(L)'
;MAGRVPLRVASGPLGYWLLGGLWIWALGGLGMAGSPGAPHPCQAPQQWEGRQVLYEQRSGHNSRALLSYDGLNLRVRVLDERKALIPCKRFLDCINLWEASD
;
A
#
# COMPACT_ATOMS: atom_id res chain seq x y z
N MET A 1 -36.75 10.32 58.57
CA MET A 1 -35.69 11.30 58.90
C MET A 1 -34.54 11.10 57.92
N ALA A 2 -34.39 12.00 56.95
CA ALA A 2 -33.38 11.88 55.89
C ALA A 2 -32.04 12.45 56.38
N GLY A 3 -31.11 11.57 56.74
CA GLY A 3 -29.74 11.96 57.08
C GLY A 3 -28.97 12.33 55.82
N ARG A 4 -28.76 13.63 55.58
CA ARG A 4 -27.81 14.11 54.58
C ARG A 4 -26.40 13.75 55.04
N VAL A 5 -25.78 12.79 54.36
CA VAL A 5 -24.34 12.51 54.51
C VAL A 5 -23.60 13.69 53.87
N PRO A 6 -22.68 14.37 54.56
CA PRO A 6 -21.89 15.41 53.94
C PRO A 6 -21.00 14.74 52.91
N LEU A 7 -21.14 15.12 51.64
CA LEU A 7 -20.21 14.75 50.60
C LEU A 7 -18.85 15.33 51.01
N ARG A 8 -17.99 14.50 51.59
CA ARG A 8 -16.60 14.89 51.86
C ARG A 8 -15.95 15.12 50.50
N VAL A 9 -15.92 16.38 50.08
CA VAL A 9 -15.00 16.82 49.04
C VAL A 9 -13.61 16.51 49.58
N ALA A 10 -12.98 15.49 49.00
CA ALA A 10 -11.62 15.10 49.32
C ALA A 10 -10.66 16.18 48.79
N SER A 11 -10.60 17.30 49.52
CA SER A 11 -9.59 18.35 49.37
C SER A 11 -8.27 17.88 49.97
N GLY A 12 -7.77 16.76 49.48
CA GLY A 12 -6.45 16.22 49.82
C GLY A 12 -5.51 16.36 48.62
N PRO A 13 -4.19 16.28 48.82
CA PRO A 13 -3.22 16.26 47.71
C PRO A 13 -3.56 15.16 46.70
N LEU A 14 -4.11 14.03 47.17
CA LEU A 14 -4.68 12.96 46.34
C LEU A 14 -5.75 13.43 45.35
N GLY A 15 -6.63 14.36 45.73
CA GLY A 15 -7.64 14.92 44.83
C GLY A 15 -7.01 15.75 43.71
N TYR A 16 -5.98 16.54 44.03
CA TYR A 16 -5.22 17.31 43.03
C TYR A 16 -4.40 16.40 42.10
N TRP A 17 -3.83 15.31 42.60
CA TRP A 17 -3.14 14.30 41.77
C TRP A 17 -4.10 13.58 40.83
N LEU A 18 -5.29 13.20 41.31
CA LEU A 18 -6.30 12.53 40.49
C LEU A 18 -6.87 13.48 39.42
N LEU A 19 -7.17 14.73 39.78
CA LEU A 19 -7.64 15.73 38.82
C LEU A 19 -6.54 16.09 37.80
N GLY A 20 -5.30 16.30 38.25
CA GLY A 20 -4.16 16.57 37.36
C GLY A 20 -3.87 15.41 36.41
N GLY A 21 -3.89 14.17 36.89
CA GLY A 21 -3.76 12.97 36.06
C GLY A 21 -4.89 12.83 35.04
N LEU A 22 -6.13 13.15 35.43
CA LEU A 22 -7.29 13.15 34.53
C LEU A 22 -7.16 14.21 33.42
N TRP A 23 -6.67 15.41 33.75
CA TRP A 23 -6.41 16.47 32.78
C TRP A 23 -5.30 16.11 31.79
N ILE A 24 -4.22 15.46 32.26
CA ILE A 24 -3.13 14.98 31.40
C ILE A 24 -3.63 13.90 30.44
N TRP A 25 -4.48 12.97 30.90
CA TRP A 25 -5.08 11.94 30.06
C TRP A 25 -6.03 12.51 29.01
N ALA A 26 -6.87 13.48 29.40
CA ALA A 26 -7.80 14.15 28.49
C ALA A 26 -7.10 14.98 27.41
N LEU A 27 -6.03 15.72 27.78
CA LEU A 27 -5.25 16.53 26.84
C LEU A 27 -4.30 15.69 25.97
N GLY A 28 -3.73 14.61 26.51
CA GLY A 28 -2.85 13.70 25.77
C GLY A 28 -3.59 12.80 24.77
N GLY A 29 -4.83 12.42 25.06
CA GLY A 29 -5.66 11.58 24.17
C GLY A 29 -6.10 12.29 22.88
N LEU A 30 -6.26 13.61 22.92
CA LEU A 30 -6.66 14.42 21.75
C LEU A 30 -5.56 14.52 20.67
N GLY A 31 -4.29 14.31 21.03
CA GLY A 31 -3.16 14.38 20.09
C GLY A 31 -2.94 13.13 19.23
N MET A 32 -3.61 12.01 19.54
CA MET A 32 -3.40 10.71 18.88
C MET A 32 -4.44 10.41 17.78
N ALA A 33 -5.48 11.24 17.64
CA ALA A 33 -6.56 11.02 16.67
C ALA A 33 -6.18 11.35 15.21
N GLY A 34 -4.96 11.83 14.97
CA GLY A 34 -4.52 12.34 13.67
C GLY A 34 -3.36 11.59 13.02
N SER A 35 -2.90 10.46 13.56
CA SER A 35 -1.88 9.67 12.87
C SER A 35 -2.50 8.99 11.65
N PRO A 36 -2.11 9.35 10.41
CA PRO A 36 -2.46 8.51 9.27
C PRO A 36 -1.92 7.11 9.57
N GLY A 37 -2.79 6.10 9.51
CA GLY A 37 -2.40 4.72 9.74
C GLY A 37 -1.25 4.31 8.82
N ALA A 38 -0.58 3.19 9.13
CA ALA A 38 0.48 2.68 8.28
C ALA A 38 0.00 2.60 6.81
N PRO A 39 0.84 2.98 5.82
CA PRO A 39 0.46 2.91 4.43
C PRO A 39 0.15 1.45 4.06
N HIS A 40 -0.98 1.23 3.39
CA HIS A 40 -1.37 -0.08 2.86
C HIS A 40 -1.17 -0.07 1.33
N PRO A 41 -0.79 -1.21 0.72
CA PRO A 41 -0.70 -1.32 -0.73
C PRO A 41 -2.03 -0.99 -1.41
N CYS A 42 -2.00 -0.28 -2.53
CA CYS A 42 -3.17 -0.04 -3.34
C CYS A 42 -3.51 -1.25 -4.23
N GLN A 43 -4.77 -1.34 -4.63
CA GLN A 43 -5.18 -2.33 -5.62
C GLN A 43 -4.74 -1.89 -7.02
N ALA A 44 -3.85 -2.66 -7.63
CA ALA A 44 -3.41 -2.42 -9.00
C ALA A 44 -4.50 -2.85 -10.03
N PRO A 45 -4.58 -2.19 -11.19
CA PRO A 45 -5.51 -2.56 -12.26
C PRO A 45 -5.21 -3.97 -12.77
N GLN A 46 -6.26 -4.77 -12.93
CA GLN A 46 -6.13 -6.18 -13.33
C GLN A 46 -6.01 -6.38 -14.85
N GLN A 47 -6.43 -5.39 -15.64
CA GLN A 47 -6.38 -5.46 -17.11
C GLN A 47 -5.94 -4.12 -17.67
N TRP A 48 -4.91 -4.14 -18.51
CA TRP A 48 -4.41 -2.94 -19.19
C TRP A 48 -3.48 -3.30 -20.35
N GLU A 49 -3.31 -2.34 -21.24
CA GLU A 49 -2.36 -2.41 -22.34
C GLU A 49 -1.38 -1.23 -22.26
N GLY A 50 -0.12 -1.49 -22.61
CA GLY A 50 0.91 -0.48 -22.50
C GLY A 50 2.20 -0.84 -23.22
N ARG A 51 3.25 -0.07 -22.91
CA ARG A 51 4.61 -0.30 -23.40
C ARG A 51 5.51 -0.57 -22.22
N GLN A 52 6.44 -1.50 -22.37
CA GLN A 52 7.46 -1.79 -21.37
C GLN A 52 8.86 -1.62 -21.93
N VAL A 53 9.79 -1.32 -21.01
CA VAL A 53 11.22 -1.37 -21.26
C VAL A 53 11.83 -2.27 -20.19
N LEU A 54 12.27 -3.46 -20.59
CA LEU A 54 12.91 -4.43 -19.70
C LEU A 54 14.42 -4.31 -19.83
N TYR A 55 15.08 -4.04 -18.71
CA TYR A 55 16.53 -4.10 -18.61
C TYR A 55 16.96 -5.50 -18.18
N GLU A 56 17.84 -6.13 -18.95
CA GLU A 56 18.40 -7.43 -18.61
C GLU A 56 19.89 -7.28 -18.25
N GLN A 57 20.22 -7.46 -16.97
CA GLN A 57 21.59 -7.27 -16.46
C GLN A 57 22.62 -8.18 -17.15
N ARG A 58 22.24 -9.41 -17.52
CA ARG A 58 23.14 -10.39 -18.14
C ARG A 58 23.62 -9.94 -19.53
N SER A 59 22.72 -9.37 -20.33
CA SER A 59 23.06 -8.85 -21.65
C SER A 59 23.51 -7.40 -21.60
N GLY A 60 23.14 -6.64 -20.55
CA GLY A 60 23.37 -5.20 -20.44
C GLY A 60 22.48 -4.38 -21.38
N HIS A 61 21.43 -5.00 -21.94
CA HIS A 61 20.58 -4.38 -22.95
C HIS A 61 19.17 -4.06 -22.41
N ASN A 62 18.57 -3.03 -23.00
CA ASN A 62 17.16 -2.68 -22.81
C ASN A 62 16.33 -3.23 -23.98
N SER A 63 15.35 -4.07 -23.68
CA SER A 63 14.35 -4.56 -24.63
C SER A 63 13.06 -3.77 -24.47
N ARG A 64 12.45 -3.37 -25.59
CA ARG A 64 11.20 -2.62 -25.62
C ARG A 64 10.12 -3.49 -26.23
N ALA A 65 8.94 -3.51 -25.63
CA ALA A 65 7.84 -4.33 -26.09
C ALA A 65 6.49 -3.66 -25.79
N LEU A 66 5.50 -3.99 -26.62
CA LEU A 66 4.08 -3.80 -26.29
C LEU A 66 3.67 -4.91 -25.32
N LEU A 67 2.92 -4.54 -24.29
CA LEU A 67 2.50 -5.42 -23.22
C LEU A 67 0.98 -5.36 -23.08
N SER A 68 0.34 -6.53 -23.17
CA SER A 68 -1.06 -6.72 -22.80
C SER A 68 -1.09 -7.59 -21.55
N TYR A 69 -1.52 -7.01 -20.43
CA TYR A 69 -1.64 -7.69 -19.14
C TYR A 69 -3.09 -7.95 -18.82
N ASP A 70 -3.43 -9.20 -18.54
CA ASP A 70 -4.75 -9.60 -18.09
C ASP A 70 -4.64 -10.61 -16.95
N GLY A 71 -4.68 -10.07 -15.73
CA GLY A 71 -4.62 -10.83 -14.49
C GLY A 71 -5.89 -11.63 -14.17
N LEU A 72 -7.03 -11.30 -14.80
CA LEU A 72 -8.28 -12.05 -14.58
C LEU A 72 -8.25 -13.43 -15.25
N ASN A 73 -7.63 -13.52 -16.42
CA ASN A 73 -7.47 -14.76 -17.18
C ASN A 73 -6.05 -15.32 -17.09
N LEU A 74 -5.26 -14.84 -16.12
CA LEU A 74 -3.84 -15.14 -15.91
C LEU A 74 -3.06 -15.25 -17.24
N ARG A 75 -3.21 -14.24 -18.10
CA ARG A 75 -2.57 -14.20 -19.42
C ARG A 75 -1.75 -12.93 -19.59
N VAL A 76 -0.59 -13.09 -20.22
CA VAL A 76 0.30 -11.97 -20.53
C VAL A 76 0.85 -12.14 -21.93
N ARG A 77 0.68 -11.13 -22.77
CA ARG A 77 1.28 -11.08 -24.11
C ARG A 77 2.34 -9.99 -24.17
N VAL A 78 3.53 -10.36 -24.65
CA VAL A 78 4.67 -9.46 -24.83
C VAL A 78 5.08 -9.49 -26.30
N LEU A 79 4.95 -8.36 -26.97
CA LEU A 79 5.30 -8.21 -28.39
C LEU A 79 6.47 -7.25 -28.54
N ASP A 80 7.62 -7.72 -29.00
CA ASP A 80 8.83 -6.90 -29.12
C ASP A 80 8.63 -5.73 -30.11
N GLU A 81 9.02 -4.52 -29.70
CA GLU A 81 9.04 -3.35 -30.56
C GLU A 81 10.31 -3.30 -31.41
N ARG A 82 10.13 -3.08 -32.71
CA ARG A 82 11.23 -2.80 -33.65
C ARG A 82 11.56 -1.31 -33.69
N LYS A 83 12.54 -0.89 -32.88
CA LYS A 83 13.22 0.40 -33.07
C LYS A 83 14.51 0.20 -33.86
N ALA A 84 14.50 0.64 -35.12
CA ALA A 84 15.58 0.54 -36.10
C ALA A 84 15.89 -0.87 -36.63
N LEU A 85 16.68 -0.91 -37.72
CA LEU A 85 17.29 -2.13 -38.24
C LEU A 85 18.44 -2.53 -37.29
N ILE A 86 18.09 -3.21 -36.20
CA ILE A 86 19.08 -3.84 -35.32
C ILE A 86 19.52 -5.14 -36.01
N PRO A 87 20.78 -5.25 -36.47
CA PRO A 87 21.24 -6.45 -37.15
C PRO A 87 21.08 -7.67 -36.25
N CYS A 88 20.59 -8.77 -36.81
CA CYS A 88 20.46 -10.07 -36.14
C CYS A 88 19.52 -10.15 -34.93
N LYS A 89 18.80 -9.07 -34.56
CA LYS A 89 17.78 -9.14 -33.51
C LYS A 89 16.53 -9.84 -34.04
N ARG A 90 16.16 -10.96 -33.43
CA ARG A 90 14.86 -11.61 -33.64
C ARG A 90 13.82 -10.91 -32.77
N PHE A 91 12.67 -10.60 -33.35
CA PHE A 91 11.52 -10.05 -32.64
C PHE A 91 10.59 -11.20 -32.27
N LEU A 92 10.18 -11.26 -31.01
CA LEU A 92 9.32 -12.33 -30.51
C LEU A 92 7.94 -11.79 -30.13
N ASP A 93 6.95 -12.65 -30.30
CA ASP A 93 5.59 -12.49 -29.76
C ASP A 93 5.38 -13.62 -28.76
N CYS A 94 5.47 -13.30 -27.48
CA CYS A 94 5.41 -14.25 -26.38
C CYS A 94 4.04 -14.18 -25.73
N ILE A 95 3.29 -15.29 -25.76
CA ILE A 95 2.01 -15.44 -25.09
C ILE A 95 2.21 -16.41 -23.92
N ASN A 96 2.06 -15.90 -22.70
CA ASN A 96 2.12 -16.69 -21.48
C ASN A 96 0.68 -16.95 -21.01
N LEU A 97 0.34 -18.23 -20.86
CA LEU A 97 -0.95 -18.71 -20.37
C LEU A 97 -0.69 -19.53 -19.11
N TRP A 98 -1.13 -19.05 -17.96
CA TRP A 98 -0.87 -19.73 -16.68
C TRP A 98 -2.01 -20.65 -16.24
N GLU A 99 -3.23 -20.46 -16.76
CA GLU A 99 -4.36 -21.38 -16.50
C GLU A 99 -4.27 -22.69 -17.28
N ALA A 100 -3.48 -22.75 -18.36
CA ALA A 100 -3.41 -23.91 -19.25
C ALA A 100 -2.28 -24.90 -18.88
N SER A 101 -1.61 -24.70 -17.73
CA SER A 101 -0.45 -25.48 -17.30
C SER A 101 -0.74 -26.61 -16.31
N ASP A 102 -2.02 -26.90 -16.03
CA ASP A 102 -2.48 -28.07 -15.28
C ASP A 102 -3.01 -29.18 -16.21
#